data_AF-A0A5M8FK29-F1
#
_entry.id   AF-A0A5M8FK29-F1
#
_cell.length_a   1.000
_cell.length_b   1.000
_cell.length_c   1.000
_cell.angle_alpha   90.00
_cell.angle_beta   90.00
_cell.angle_gamma   90.00
#
_symmetry.space_group_name_H-M   'P 1'
#
loop_
_entity.id
_entity.type
_entity.pdbx_description
1 polymer ?
#
loop_
_entity_poly.entity_id
_entity_poly.type
_entity_poly.pdbx_seq_one_letter_code
_entity_poly.pdbx_strand_id
1 'polypeptide(L)'
;MFGGSVPLFILFAAAFVLFWLSHKNIGATFRYWEIFVPVVAVVSLFSGWGQAYVGGNSRLWYLIKQIVHWGALIGLLYILNSQGIRALMSDQQYTAVILYLLAFASLLAAMHVDFKLFFFAIFMVFCAYLIAVPANNPTLVGLGELMGIADAQNKPVLMTTIAAGSGFVASLFVLLFLRGAIMSKRASEQKRKG
;
A
#
# COMPACT_ATOMS: atom_id res chain seq x y z
N MET A 1 16.89 -15.27 -11.63
CA MET A 1 16.11 -14.08 -12.07
C MET A 1 14.76 -14.05 -11.36
N PHE A 2 14.75 -13.91 -10.01
CA PHE A 2 13.55 -14.02 -9.15
C PHE A 2 13.29 -12.78 -8.26
N GLY A 3 14.12 -11.72 -8.32
CA GLY A 3 14.25 -10.77 -7.21
C GLY A 3 13.33 -9.53 -7.20
N GLY A 4 12.51 -9.26 -8.22
CA GLY A 4 11.86 -7.94 -8.38
C GLY A 4 10.42 -7.79 -7.84
N SER A 5 9.80 -8.86 -7.35
CA SER A 5 8.38 -8.90 -6.90
C SER A 5 8.23 -9.17 -5.42
N VAL A 6 9.09 -10.03 -4.89
CA VAL A 6 9.00 -10.56 -3.52
C VAL A 6 8.89 -9.45 -2.48
N PRO A 7 9.67 -8.35 -2.56
CA PRO A 7 9.56 -7.28 -1.57
C PRO A 7 8.17 -6.62 -1.55
N LEU A 8 7.56 -6.43 -2.72
CA LEU A 8 6.22 -5.85 -2.82
C LEU A 8 5.15 -6.79 -2.25
N PHE A 9 5.23 -8.10 -2.54
CA PHE A 9 4.31 -9.07 -1.95
C PHE A 9 4.36 -9.06 -0.43
N ILE A 10 5.56 -8.95 0.15
CA ILE A 10 5.74 -8.85 1.61
C ILE A 10 5.06 -7.59 2.14
N LEU A 11 5.18 -6.44 1.46
CA LEU A 11 4.51 -5.20 1.87
C LEU A 11 2.99 -5.32 1.88
N PHE A 12 2.40 -5.89 0.83
CA PHE A 12 0.95 -6.09 0.80
C PHE A 12 0.48 -7.07 1.87
N ALA A 13 1.19 -8.19 2.08
CA ALA A 13 0.84 -9.17 3.11
C ALA A 13 0.95 -8.56 4.51
N ALA A 14 2.01 -7.80 4.79
CA ALA A 14 2.19 -7.09 6.04
C ALA A 14 1.09 -6.02 6.26
N ALA A 15 0.76 -5.24 5.23
CA ALA A 15 -0.33 -4.26 5.30
C ALA A 15 -1.69 -4.92 5.55
N PHE A 16 -1.97 -6.07 4.92
CA PHE A 16 -3.18 -6.84 5.18
C PHE A 16 -3.25 -7.36 6.62
N VAL A 17 -2.15 -7.90 7.15
CA VAL A 17 -2.08 -8.36 8.54
C VAL A 17 -2.28 -7.20 9.52
N LEU A 18 -1.63 -6.06 9.28
CA LEU A 18 -1.80 -4.87 10.11
C LEU A 18 -3.22 -4.34 10.06
N PHE A 19 -3.85 -4.34 8.88
CA PHE A 19 -5.25 -3.95 8.73
C PHE A 19 -6.17 -4.87 9.54
N TRP A 20 -5.98 -6.19 9.45
CA TRP A 20 -6.73 -7.16 10.25
C TRP A 20 -6.54 -6.96 11.76
N LEU A 21 -5.32 -6.66 12.20
CA LEU A 21 -5.03 -6.36 13.61
C LEU A 21 -5.68 -5.05 14.06
N SER A 22 -5.67 -4.01 13.22
CA SER A 22 -6.31 -2.72 13.51
C SER A 22 -7.80 -2.87 13.75
N HIS A 23 -8.45 -3.82 13.08
CA HIS A 23 -9.87 -4.08 13.26
C HIS A 23 -10.18 -4.74 14.61
N LYS A 24 -9.24 -5.50 15.18
CA LYS A 24 -9.40 -6.14 16.51
C LYS A 24 -9.07 -5.19 17.65
N ASN A 25 -8.01 -4.38 17.51
CA ASN A 25 -7.59 -3.43 18.54
C ASN A 25 -6.77 -2.29 17.91
N ILE A 26 -7.45 -1.21 17.54
CA ILE A 26 -6.80 -0.07 16.88
C ILE A 26 -5.86 0.70 17.83
N GLY A 27 -6.19 0.77 19.11
CA GLY A 27 -5.38 1.46 20.12
C GLY A 27 -4.04 0.80 20.39
N ALA A 28 -3.93 -0.53 20.21
CA ALA A 28 -2.65 -1.22 20.24
C ALA A 28 -1.93 -1.20 18.88
N THR A 29 -2.66 -1.09 17.77
CA THR A 29 -2.12 -1.31 16.42
C THR A 29 -1.58 -0.05 15.75
N PHE A 30 -2.00 1.15 16.14
CA PHE A 30 -1.55 2.39 15.47
C PHE A 30 -0.01 2.55 15.48
N ARG A 31 0.66 2.14 16.56
CA ARG A 31 2.13 2.16 16.65
C ARG A 31 2.80 1.23 15.64
N TYR A 32 2.15 0.11 15.30
CA TYR A 32 2.68 -0.77 14.26
C TYR A 32 2.60 -0.11 12.89
N TRP A 33 1.60 0.73 12.62
CA TRP A 33 1.54 1.53 11.40
C TRP A 33 2.64 2.58 11.34
N GLU A 34 2.96 3.25 12.46
CA GLU A 34 4.10 4.18 12.53
C GLU A 34 5.43 3.48 12.21
N ILE A 35 5.62 2.25 12.67
CA ILE A 35 6.81 1.43 12.36
C ILE A 35 6.77 0.89 10.92
N PHE A 36 5.58 0.63 10.38
CA PHE A 36 5.43 0.10 9.03
C PHE A 36 5.83 1.10 7.94
N VAL A 37 5.58 2.40 8.16
CA VAL A 37 5.98 3.47 7.23
C VAL A 37 7.48 3.44 6.87
N PRO A 38 8.43 3.46 7.82
CA PRO A 38 9.85 3.35 7.49
C PRO A 38 10.21 1.99 6.88
N VAL A 39 9.51 0.91 7.22
CA VAL A 39 9.72 -0.40 6.55
C VAL A 39 9.36 -0.32 5.06
N VAL A 40 8.23 0.31 4.70
CA VAL A 40 7.85 0.55 3.30
C VAL A 40 8.91 1.38 2.59
N ALA A 41 9.38 2.46 3.23
CA ALA A 41 10.45 3.31 2.68
C ALA A 41 11.71 2.50 2.36
N VAL A 42 12.19 1.69 3.30
CA VAL A 42 13.37 0.82 3.11
C VAL A 42 13.15 -0.18 1.98
N VAL A 43 12.01 -0.86 1.95
CA VAL A 43 11.70 -1.84 0.88
C VAL A 43 11.62 -1.17 -0.50
N SER A 44 11.03 0.03 -0.57
CA SER A 44 10.90 0.76 -1.84
C SER A 44 12.26 1.20 -2.42
N LEU A 45 13.24 1.53 -1.56
CA LEU A 45 14.61 1.86 -1.96
C LEU A 45 15.28 0.69 -2.70
N PHE A 46 15.07 -0.53 -2.22
CA PHE A 46 15.61 -1.74 -2.84
C PHE A 46 14.85 -2.16 -4.11
N SER A 47 13.55 -1.90 -4.20
CA SER A 47 12.72 -2.33 -5.34
C SER A 47 13.10 -1.64 -6.67
N GLY A 48 13.44 -0.35 -6.63
CA GLY A 48 13.78 0.41 -7.84
C GLY A 48 15.27 0.41 -8.20
N TRP A 49 16.15 -0.06 -7.32
CA TRP A 49 17.61 -0.05 -7.53
C TRP A 49 18.04 -0.77 -8.81
N GLY A 50 17.43 -1.93 -9.10
CA GLY A 50 17.74 -2.70 -10.31
C GLY A 50 17.27 -2.04 -11.61
N GLN A 51 16.17 -1.28 -11.58
CA GLN A 51 15.65 -0.56 -12.76
C GLN A 51 16.49 0.67 -13.09
N ALA A 52 16.93 1.42 -12.07
CA ALA A 52 17.81 2.57 -12.23
C ALA A 52 19.16 2.19 -12.88
N TYR A 53 19.68 1.00 -12.56
CA TYR A 53 20.91 0.49 -13.16
C TYR A 53 20.78 0.16 -14.65
N VAL A 54 19.68 -0.47 -15.04
CA VAL A 54 19.45 -0.86 -16.45
C VAL A 54 19.15 0.34 -17.33
N GLY A 55 18.53 1.39 -16.78
CA GLY A 55 18.17 2.61 -17.51
C GLY A 55 19.31 3.64 -17.68
N GLY A 56 20.54 3.34 -17.25
CA GLY A 56 21.67 4.29 -17.34
C GLY A 56 21.54 5.54 -16.45
N ASN A 57 20.59 5.55 -15.51
CA ASN A 57 20.34 6.69 -14.64
C ASN A 57 21.34 6.70 -13.46
N SER A 58 21.68 7.90 -12.98
CA SER A 58 22.55 8.04 -11.80
C SER A 58 21.91 7.40 -10.57
N ARG A 59 22.52 6.31 -10.07
CA ARG A 59 22.09 5.60 -8.85
C ARG A 59 22.05 6.54 -7.64
N LEU A 60 23.00 7.46 -7.58
CA LEU A 60 23.08 8.46 -6.51
C LEU A 60 21.87 9.39 -6.53
N TRP A 61 21.45 9.84 -7.72
CA TRP A 61 20.29 10.72 -7.86
C TRP A 61 18.98 10.01 -7.52
N TYR A 62 18.85 8.73 -7.89
CA TYR A 62 17.73 7.88 -7.47
C TYR A 62 17.65 7.78 -5.94
N LEU A 63 18.77 7.50 -5.29
CA LEU A 63 18.84 7.34 -3.84
C LEU A 63 18.49 8.65 -3.12
N ILE A 64 19.04 9.78 -3.57
CA ILE A 64 18.70 11.11 -3.02
C ILE A 64 17.19 11.38 -3.12
N LYS A 65 16.58 11.15 -4.29
CA LYS A 65 15.14 11.35 -4.48
C LYS A 65 14.31 10.50 -3.52
N GLN A 66 14.66 9.23 -3.36
CA GLN A 66 13.95 8.31 -2.47
C GLN A 66 14.12 8.70 -1.00
N ILE A 67 15.33 9.07 -0.56
CA ILE A 67 15.59 9.54 0.81
C ILE A 67 14.81 10.81 1.10
N VAL A 68 14.81 11.79 0.19
CA VAL A 68 14.04 13.03 0.35
C VAL A 68 12.54 12.74 0.40
N HIS A 69 12.04 11.89 -0.50
CA HIS A 69 10.62 11.56 -0.60
C HIS A 69 10.08 10.87 0.67
N TRP A 70 10.74 9.79 1.10
CA TRP A 70 10.32 9.06 2.30
C TRP A 70 10.69 9.77 3.59
N GLY A 71 11.82 10.48 3.60
CA GLY A 71 12.23 11.34 4.71
C GLY A 71 11.24 12.46 4.95
N ALA A 72 10.65 13.04 3.90
CA ALA A 72 9.59 14.04 4.04
C ALA A 72 8.32 13.45 4.69
N LEU A 73 7.90 12.24 4.29
CA LEU A 73 6.76 11.56 4.92
C LEU A 73 7.04 11.26 6.41
N ILE A 74 8.19 10.66 6.71
CA ILE A 74 8.56 10.31 8.09
C ILE A 74 8.70 11.58 8.94
N GLY A 75 9.34 12.61 8.41
CA GLY A 75 9.46 13.92 9.05
C GLY A 75 8.12 14.58 9.32
N LEU A 76 7.17 14.51 8.37
CA LEU A 76 5.82 15.00 8.58
C LEU A 76 5.12 14.26 9.72
N LEU A 77 5.16 12.92 9.74
CA LEU A 77 4.57 12.13 10.82
C LEU A 77 5.18 12.46 12.18
N TYR A 78 6.51 12.63 12.23
CA TYR A 78 7.22 13.07 13.44
C TYR A 78 6.74 14.44 13.92
N ILE A 79 6.64 15.43 13.02
CA ILE A 79 6.16 16.78 13.34
C ILE A 79 4.74 16.72 13.89
N LEU A 80 3.83 16.00 13.22
CA LEU A 80 2.44 15.84 13.67
C LEU A 80 2.36 15.24 15.08
N ASN A 81 3.22 14.27 15.39
CA ASN A 81 3.27 13.66 16.72
C ASN A 81 3.85 14.64 17.76
N SER A 82 4.96 15.31 17.44
CA SER A 82 5.64 16.26 18.34
C SER A 82 4.81 17.51 18.67
N GLN A 83 3.94 17.95 17.76
CA GLN A 83 3.04 19.09 17.96
C GLN A 83 1.76 18.70 18.73
N GLY A 84 1.63 17.43 19.13
CA GLY A 84 0.46 16.94 19.84
C GLY A 84 -0.78 16.75 18.97
N ILE A 85 -0.68 16.89 17.64
CA ILE A 85 -1.82 16.70 16.70
C ILE A 85 -2.37 15.28 16.82
N ARG A 86 -1.50 14.29 17.05
CA ARG A 86 -1.92 12.91 17.34
C ARG A 86 -2.87 12.82 18.53
N ALA A 87 -2.66 13.61 19.59
CA ALA A 87 -3.50 13.59 20.79
C ALA A 87 -4.89 14.23 20.57
N LEU A 88 -5.05 15.00 19.50
CA LEU A 88 -6.32 15.63 19.11
C LEU A 88 -7.22 14.69 18.30
N MET A 89 -6.71 13.53 17.87
CA MET A 89 -7.41 12.57 17.03
C MET A 89 -7.67 11.28 17.79
N SER A 90 -8.75 10.58 17.44
CA SER A 90 -8.91 9.19 17.87
C SER A 90 -7.86 8.29 17.20
N ASP A 91 -7.52 7.15 17.80
CA ASP A 91 -6.57 6.20 17.21
C ASP A 91 -7.04 5.73 15.82
N GLN A 92 -8.35 5.67 15.58
CA GLN A 92 -8.94 5.35 14.28
C GLN A 92 -8.70 6.46 13.24
N GLN A 93 -8.95 7.71 13.60
CA GLN A 93 -8.69 8.87 12.74
C GLN A 93 -7.21 8.97 12.40
N TYR A 94 -6.35 8.84 13.41
CA TYR A 94 -4.91 8.91 13.23
C TYR A 94 -4.38 7.77 12.33
N THR A 95 -4.85 6.54 12.55
CA THR A 95 -4.50 5.39 11.70
C THR A 95 -4.93 5.65 10.26
N ALA A 96 -6.16 6.12 10.01
CA ALA A 96 -6.61 6.44 8.66
C ALA A 96 -5.74 7.53 8.00
N VAL A 97 -5.34 8.56 8.73
CA VAL A 97 -4.42 9.61 8.24
C VAL A 97 -3.07 9.01 7.84
N ILE A 98 -2.47 8.15 8.68
CA ILE A 98 -1.21 7.47 8.33
C ILE A 98 -1.38 6.66 7.03
N LEU A 99 -2.46 5.90 6.89
CA LEU A 99 -2.70 5.07 5.71
C LEU A 99 -2.88 5.92 4.44
N TYR A 100 -3.62 7.02 4.52
CA TYR A 100 -3.76 7.95 3.40
C TYR A 100 -2.41 8.59 3.02
N LEU A 101 -1.65 9.08 3.99
CA LEU A 101 -0.33 9.67 3.74
C LEU A 101 0.63 8.65 3.11
N LEU A 102 0.63 7.41 3.62
CA LEU A 102 1.42 6.32 3.07
C LEU A 102 0.98 5.95 1.65
N ALA A 103 -0.33 5.94 1.38
CA ALA A 103 -0.87 5.72 0.05
C ALA A 103 -0.43 6.80 -0.94
N PHE A 104 -0.57 8.07 -0.59
CA PHE A 104 -0.16 9.20 -1.44
C PHE A 104 1.36 9.21 -1.67
N ALA A 105 2.15 8.98 -0.63
CA ALA A 105 3.60 8.86 -0.78
C ALA A 105 3.97 7.69 -1.71
N SER A 106 3.31 6.54 -1.56
CA SER A 106 3.51 5.39 -2.45
C SER A 106 3.11 5.69 -3.89
N LEU A 107 2.02 6.45 -4.10
CA LEU A 107 1.55 6.87 -5.42
C LEU A 107 2.55 7.79 -6.11
N LEU A 108 3.05 8.81 -5.39
CA LEU A 108 4.07 9.72 -5.91
C LEU A 108 5.38 8.98 -6.24
N ALA A 109 5.80 8.06 -5.37
CA ALA A 109 6.92 7.17 -5.65
C ALA A 109 6.65 6.29 -6.88
N ALA A 110 5.41 5.84 -7.09
CA ALA A 110 5.04 5.07 -8.26
C ALA A 110 5.13 5.85 -9.57
N MET A 111 4.67 7.11 -9.56
CA MET A 111 4.68 7.98 -10.73
C MET A 111 6.10 8.32 -11.18
N HIS A 112 7.02 8.55 -10.23
CA HIS A 112 8.34 9.08 -10.54
C HIS A 112 9.46 8.04 -10.52
N VAL A 113 9.26 6.89 -9.86
CA VAL A 113 10.38 6.00 -9.51
C VAL A 113 10.10 4.52 -9.74
N ASP A 114 9.01 3.96 -9.21
CA ASP A 114 8.68 2.53 -9.36
C ASP A 114 7.17 2.31 -9.47
N PHE A 115 6.66 2.23 -10.71
CA PHE A 115 5.24 2.06 -11.00
C PHE A 115 4.58 0.88 -10.28
N LYS A 116 5.34 -0.13 -9.83
CA LYS A 116 4.79 -1.24 -9.03
C LYS A 116 4.10 -0.78 -7.74
N LEU A 117 4.54 0.34 -7.16
CA LEU A 117 3.94 0.92 -5.96
C LEU A 117 2.55 1.51 -6.20
N PHE A 118 2.13 1.67 -7.47
CA PHE A 118 0.82 2.20 -7.81
C PHE A 118 -0.31 1.34 -7.23
N PHE A 119 -0.21 0.02 -7.39
CA PHE A 119 -1.20 -0.91 -6.84
C PHE A 119 -1.16 -0.95 -5.31
N PHE A 120 0.03 -0.83 -4.73
CA PHE A 120 0.16 -0.73 -3.27
C PHE A 120 -0.53 0.54 -2.76
N ALA A 121 -0.37 1.68 -3.45
CA ALA A 121 -1.06 2.91 -3.12
C ALA A 121 -2.59 2.75 -3.16
N ILE A 122 -3.14 2.14 -4.21
CA ILE A 122 -4.58 1.86 -4.32
C ILE A 122 -5.05 1.01 -3.14
N PHE A 123 -4.34 -0.09 -2.85
CA PHE A 123 -4.67 -0.96 -1.73
C PHE A 123 -4.64 -0.24 -0.39
N MET A 124 -3.67 0.65 -0.18
CA MET A 124 -3.56 1.45 1.04
C MET A 124 -4.69 2.48 1.17
N VAL A 125 -5.11 3.15 0.09
CA VAL A 125 -6.30 4.02 0.09
C VAL A 125 -7.53 3.21 0.46
N PHE A 126 -7.68 2.03 -0.11
CA PHE A 126 -8.80 1.15 0.18
C PHE A 126 -8.83 0.72 1.66
N CYS A 127 -7.69 0.33 2.22
CA CYS A 127 -7.56 0.04 3.66
C CYS A 127 -7.89 1.27 4.51
N ALA A 128 -7.39 2.45 4.15
CA ALA A 128 -7.66 3.70 4.87
C ALA A 128 -9.16 4.01 4.91
N TYR A 129 -9.83 3.85 3.76
CA TYR A 129 -11.27 4.03 3.64
C TYR A 129 -12.03 3.06 4.55
N LEU A 130 -11.72 1.76 4.49
CA LEU A 130 -12.40 0.76 5.32
C LEU A 130 -12.17 0.96 6.82
N ILE A 131 -11.01 1.48 7.25
CA ILE A 131 -10.77 1.86 8.65
C ILE A 131 -11.55 3.13 9.03
N ALA A 132 -11.63 4.11 8.14
CA ALA A 132 -12.28 5.39 8.42
C ALA A 132 -13.81 5.31 8.42
N VAL A 133 -14.37 4.34 7.71
CA VAL A 133 -15.82 4.18 7.57
C VAL A 133 -16.47 3.74 8.89
N PRO A 134 -17.52 4.44 9.36
CA PRO A 134 -18.30 4.00 10.52
C PRO A 134 -18.98 2.65 10.29
N ALA A 135 -19.17 1.85 11.34
CA ALA A 135 -19.79 0.53 11.26
C ALA A 135 -21.18 0.50 10.59
N ASN A 136 -21.92 1.62 10.64
CA ASN A 136 -23.27 1.75 10.10
C ASN A 136 -23.32 2.48 8.74
N ASN A 137 -22.26 2.39 7.92
CA ASN A 137 -22.22 3.11 6.67
C ASN A 137 -22.93 2.34 5.53
N PRO A 138 -23.88 2.95 4.80
CA PRO A 138 -24.60 2.31 3.70
C PRO A 138 -23.69 1.80 2.56
N THR A 139 -22.48 2.35 2.41
CA THR A 139 -21.50 1.85 1.43
C THR A 139 -20.97 0.45 1.77
N LEU A 140 -20.83 0.10 3.06
CA LEU A 140 -20.46 -1.26 3.48
C LEU A 140 -21.60 -2.26 3.23
N VAL A 141 -22.86 -1.80 3.32
CA VAL A 141 -24.05 -2.61 3.01
C VAL A 141 -24.07 -2.97 1.53
N GLY A 142 -23.90 -1.98 0.65
CA GLY A 142 -23.85 -2.22 -0.80
C GLY A 142 -22.67 -3.11 -1.22
N LEU A 143 -21.54 -3.02 -0.53
CA LEU A 143 -20.37 -3.88 -0.78
C LEU A 143 -20.60 -5.32 -0.28
N GLY A 144 -21.32 -5.50 0.83
CA GLY A 144 -21.76 -6.79 1.34
C GLY A 144 -22.78 -7.48 0.43
N GLU A 145 -23.73 -6.72 -0.11
CA GLU A 145 -24.70 -7.19 -1.11
C GLU A 145 -24.03 -7.59 -2.42
N LEU A 146 -23.08 -6.78 -2.92
CA LEU A 146 -22.28 -7.10 -4.11
C LEU A 146 -21.50 -8.41 -3.95
N MET A 147 -20.98 -8.67 -2.75
CA MET A 147 -20.22 -9.90 -2.46
C MET A 147 -21.09 -11.07 -1.98
N GLY A 148 -22.42 -10.92 -1.97
CA GLY A 148 -23.37 -11.98 -1.62
C GLY A 148 -23.36 -12.37 -0.14
N ILE A 149 -22.96 -11.47 0.75
CA ILE A 149 -22.82 -11.78 2.18
C ILE A 149 -24.08 -11.38 2.93
N ALA A 150 -24.87 -12.37 3.35
CA ALA A 150 -26.03 -12.18 4.22
C ALA A 150 -25.60 -11.55 5.57
N ASP A 151 -26.38 -10.60 6.08
CA ASP A 151 -26.15 -9.92 7.36
C ASP A 151 -24.83 -9.09 7.44
N ALA A 152 -24.48 -8.42 6.35
CA ALA A 152 -23.29 -7.55 6.28
C ALA A 152 -23.20 -6.50 7.40
N GLN A 153 -24.36 -5.95 7.82
CA GLN A 153 -24.45 -4.95 8.90
C GLN A 153 -24.09 -5.50 10.28
N ASN A 154 -24.34 -6.79 10.52
CA ASN A 154 -24.09 -7.43 11.82
C ASN A 154 -22.65 -7.96 11.94
N LYS A 155 -21.86 -7.89 10.85
CA LYS A 155 -20.47 -8.37 10.81
C LYS A 155 -19.54 -7.39 10.07
N PRO A 156 -19.45 -6.11 10.49
CA PRO A 156 -18.66 -5.10 9.80
C PRO A 156 -17.17 -5.48 9.70
N VAL A 157 -16.64 -6.17 10.72
CA VAL A 157 -15.28 -6.74 10.75
C VAL A 157 -15.04 -7.74 9.62
N LEU A 158 -16.01 -8.62 9.39
CA LEU A 158 -15.91 -9.67 8.38
C LEU A 158 -16.06 -9.06 6.98
N MET A 159 -16.92 -8.05 6.82
CA MET A 159 -17.08 -7.32 5.56
C MET A 159 -15.80 -6.61 5.15
N THR A 160 -15.23 -5.79 6.03
CA THR A 160 -14.02 -5.01 5.73
C THR A 160 -12.83 -5.92 5.48
N THR A 161 -12.74 -7.06 6.17
CA THR A 161 -11.67 -8.03 5.97
C THR A 161 -11.79 -8.79 4.67
N ILE A 162 -13.00 -9.27 4.31
CA ILE A 162 -13.21 -9.95 3.03
C ILE A 162 -12.96 -8.96 1.89
N ALA A 163 -13.41 -7.71 2.04
CA ALA A 163 -13.19 -6.66 1.06
C ALA A 163 -11.69 -6.33 0.92
N ALA A 164 -10.95 -6.20 2.03
CA ALA A 164 -9.50 -6.00 2.00
C ALA A 164 -8.78 -7.21 1.39
N GLY A 165 -9.22 -8.43 1.72
CA GLY A 165 -8.69 -9.67 1.16
C GLY A 165 -8.92 -9.77 -0.35
N SER A 166 -10.12 -9.44 -0.83
CA SER A 166 -10.43 -9.43 -2.26
C SER A 166 -9.66 -8.34 -2.99
N GLY A 167 -9.55 -7.14 -2.42
CA GLY A 167 -8.72 -6.05 -2.94
C GLY A 167 -7.24 -6.42 -3.03
N PHE A 168 -6.72 -7.13 -2.03
CA PHE A 168 -5.36 -7.69 -2.06
C PHE A 168 -5.20 -8.70 -3.20
N VAL A 169 -6.07 -9.71 -3.29
CA VAL A 169 -6.01 -10.74 -4.34
C VAL A 169 -6.14 -10.12 -5.74
N ALA A 170 -7.07 -9.19 -5.94
CA ALA A 170 -7.24 -8.48 -7.21
C ALA A 170 -5.97 -7.69 -7.58
N SER A 171 -5.39 -6.97 -6.62
CA SER A 171 -4.13 -6.23 -6.84
C SER A 171 -2.97 -7.16 -7.22
N LEU A 172 -2.88 -8.34 -6.58
CA LEU A 172 -1.89 -9.35 -6.93
C LEU A 172 -2.11 -9.92 -8.33
N PHE A 173 -3.36 -10.22 -8.67
CA PHE A 173 -3.72 -10.78 -9.97
C PHE A 173 -3.34 -9.80 -11.10
N VAL A 174 -3.68 -8.52 -10.96
CA VAL A 174 -3.33 -7.48 -11.94
C VAL A 174 -1.81 -7.33 -12.07
N LEU A 175 -1.08 -7.32 -10.95
CA LEU A 175 0.38 -7.25 -10.95
C LEU A 175 1.03 -8.43 -11.68
N LEU A 176 0.52 -9.65 -11.48
CA LEU A 176 1.01 -10.85 -12.16
C LEU A 176 0.67 -10.83 -13.66
N PHE A 177 -0.54 -10.42 -14.02
CA PHE A 177 -0.99 -10.36 -15.41
C PHE A 177 -0.21 -9.33 -16.23
N LEU A 178 -0.01 -8.11 -15.70
CA LEU A 178 0.80 -7.07 -16.35
C LEU A 178 2.23 -7.54 -16.61
N ARG A 179 2.83 -8.28 -15.67
CA ARG A 179 4.16 -8.85 -15.85
C ARG A 179 4.17 -9.89 -16.97
N GLY A 180 3.19 -10.79 -17.01
CA GLY A 180 3.05 -11.77 -18.08
C GLY A 180 2.90 -11.12 -19.46
N ALA A 181 2.07 -10.09 -19.57
CA ALA A 181 1.85 -9.35 -20.80
C ALA A 181 3.14 -8.65 -21.30
N ILE A 182 3.89 -8.01 -20.39
CA ILE A 182 5.17 -7.36 -20.74
C ILE A 182 6.22 -8.39 -21.18
N MET A 183 6.31 -9.54 -20.52
CA MET A 183 7.24 -10.61 -20.92
C MET A 183 6.90 -11.20 -22.29
N SER A 184 5.60 -11.44 -22.55
CA SER A 184 5.10 -11.90 -23.85
C SER A 184 5.48 -10.94 -24.98
N LYS A 185 5.26 -9.64 -24.78
CA LYS A 185 5.62 -8.60 -25.76
C LYS A 185 7.13 -8.55 -26.04
N ARG A 186 7.97 -8.68 -25.01
CA ARG A 186 9.43 -8.72 -25.19
C ARG A 186 9.89 -9.96 -25.95
N ALA A 187 9.29 -11.12 -25.67
CA ALA A 187 9.60 -12.36 -26.37
C ALA A 187 9.20 -12.31 -27.85
N SER A 188 8.07 -11.69 -28.17
CA SER A 188 7.64 -11.52 -29.57
C SER A 188 8.51 -10.52 -30.34
N GLU A 189 8.95 -9.43 -29.71
CA GLU A 189 9.89 -8.47 -30.32
C GLU A 189 11.28 -9.07 -30.54
N GLN A 190 11.76 -9.93 -29.65
CA GLN A 190 13.02 -10.68 -29.85
C GLN A 190 12.90 -11.67 -31.02
N LYS A 191 11.80 -12.42 -31.11
CA LYS A 191 11.55 -13.34 -32.23
C LYS A 191 11.41 -12.64 -33.58
N ARG A 192 11.04 -11.36 -33.60
CA ARG A 192 10.91 -10.56 -34.83
C ARG A 192 12.24 -9.96 -35.29
N LYS A 193 13.25 -9.91 -34.41
CA LYS A 193 14.57 -9.31 -34.68
C LYS A 193 15.68 -10.35 -34.95
N GLY A 194 15.43 -11.63 -34.69
CA GLY A 194 16.29 -12.75 -35.09
C GLY A 194 15.69 -13.46 -36.29
#